data_AF-A0A433VCM3-F1
#
_entry.id   AF-A0A433VCM3-F1
#
_cell.length_a   1.000
_cell.length_b   1.000
_cell.length_c   1.000
_cell.angle_alpha   90.00
_cell.angle_beta   90.00
_cell.angle_gamma   90.00
#
_symmetry.space_group_name_H-M   'P 1'
#
loop_
_entity.id
_entity.type
_entity.pdbx_description
1 polymer ?
#
loop_
_entity_poly.entity_id
_entity_poly.type
_entity_poly.pdbx_seq_one_letter_code
_entity_poly.pdbx_strand_id
1 'polypeptide(L)' 'MDEYEILHSDALLEAIVRGLEIALHNGVFRTKNPFLVVWISDYDHKITNESVHRLNSQAVTHDFMAEFG' A
#
# COMPACT_ATOMS: atom_id res chain seq x y z
N MET A 1 -16.65 14.81 -2.82
CA MET A 1 -16.89 13.39 -3.09
C MET A 1 -17.97 12.97 -2.12
N ASP A 2 -19.04 12.33 -2.59
CA ASP A 2 -20.10 11.86 -1.70
C ASP A 2 -19.64 10.62 -0.90
N GLU A 3 -20.37 10.25 0.16
CA GLU A 3 -19.98 9.12 1.03
C GLU A 3 -19.92 7.77 0.28
N TYR A 4 -20.74 7.61 -0.76
CA TYR A 4 -20.76 6.40 -1.58
C TYR A 4 -19.51 6.30 -2.47
N GLU A 5 -19.10 7.40 -3.09
CA GLU A 5 -17.89 7.50 -3.88
C GLU A 5 -16.64 7.27 -3.04
N ILE A 6 -16.59 7.78 -1.80
CA ILE A 6 -15.49 7.53 -0.85
C ILE A 6 -15.43 6.03 -0.52
N LEU A 7 -16.54 5.44 -0.09
CA LEU A 7 -16.58 4.02 0.29
C LEU A 7 -16.25 3.09 -0.88
N HIS A 8 -16.70 3.43 -2.08
CA HIS A 8 -16.35 2.69 -3.29
C HIS A 8 -14.86 2.78 -3.60
N SER A 9 -14.29 3.97 -3.49
CA SER A 9 -12.85 4.20 -3.71
C SER A 9 -12.01 3.43 -2.69
N ASP A 10 -12.36 3.49 -1.40
CA ASP A 10 -11.68 2.75 -0.33
C ASP A 10 -11.73 1.24 -0.57
N ALA A 11 -12.89 0.71 -0.97
CA ALA A 11 -13.04 -0.71 -1.26
C ALA A 11 -12.18 -1.17 -2.45
N LEU A 12 -12.07 -0.35 -3.50
CA LEU A 12 -11.20 -0.62 -4.64
C LEU A 12 -9.72 -0.58 -4.24
N LEU A 13 -9.31 0.41 -3.46
CA LEU A 13 -7.95 0.55 -2.98
C LEU A 13 -7.54 -0.64 -2.09
N GLU A 14 -8.42 -1.07 -1.19
CA GLU A 14 -8.19 -2.26 -0.37
C GLU A 14 -8.03 -3.52 -1.22
N ALA A 15 -8.85 -3.68 -2.26
CA ALA A 15 -8.74 -4.82 -3.17
C ALA A 15 -7.39 -4.83 -3.92
N ILE A 16 -6.88 -3.65 -4.31
CA ILE A 16 -5.56 -3.52 -4.93
C ILE A 16 -4.47 -3.93 -3.93
N VAL A 17 -4.49 -3.40 -2.70
CA VAL A 17 -3.50 -3.74 -1.66
C VAL A 17 -3.48 -5.25 -1.41
N ARG A 18 -4.65 -5.88 -1.23
CA ARG A 18 -4.73 -7.34 -1.06
C ARG A 18 -4.20 -8.13 -2.25
N GLY A 19 -4.47 -7.66 -3.47
CA GLY A 19 -3.92 -8.27 -4.68
C GLY A 19 -2.39 -8.26 -4.69
N LEU A 20 -1.80 -7.14 -4.26
CA LEU A 20 -0.34 -7.00 -4.13
C LEU A 20 0.23 -7.87 -3.01
N GLU A 21 -0.44 -7.96 -1.86
CA GLU A 21 -0.05 -8.88 -0.77
C GLU A 21 -0.01 -10.33 -1.26
N ILE A 22 -1.05 -10.79 -1.97
CA ILE A 22 -1.11 -12.14 -2.52
C ILE A 22 0.01 -12.36 -3.55
N ALA A 23 0.24 -11.39 -4.45
CA ALA A 23 1.32 -11.46 -5.43
C ALA A 23 2.70 -11.54 -4.75
N LEU A 24 2.89 -10.79 -3.67
CA LEU A 24 4.10 -10.82 -2.84
C LEU A 24 4.31 -12.20 -2.23
N HIS A 25 3.31 -12.75 -1.56
CA HIS A 25 3.37 -14.08 -0.95
C HIS A 25 3.62 -15.21 -1.96
N ASN A 26 3.13 -15.05 -3.19
CA ASN A 26 3.35 -16.00 -4.29
C ASN A 26 4.68 -15.80 -5.02
N GLY A 27 5.54 -14.87 -4.58
CA GLY A 27 6.88 -14.66 -5.14
C GLY A 27 6.90 -13.99 -6.52
N VAL A 28 5.81 -13.31 -6.90
CA VAL A 28 5.67 -12.66 -8.23
C VAL A 28 6.80 -11.66 -8.50
N PHE A 29 7.26 -10.94 -7.47
CA PHE A 29 8.25 -9.87 -7.61
C PHE A 29 9.71 -10.34 -7.71
N ARG A 30 9.99 -11.65 -7.63
CA ARG A 30 11.31 -12.27 -7.85
C ARG A 30 12.48 -11.73 -7.02
N THR A 31 12.21 -10.92 -6.00
CA THR A 31 13.17 -10.45 -4.99
C THR A 31 12.64 -10.81 -3.60
N LYS A 32 13.56 -11.01 -2.63
CA LYS A 32 13.20 -11.33 -1.25
C LYS A 32 12.58 -10.14 -0.50
N ASN A 33 12.93 -8.92 -0.89
CA ASN A 33 12.43 -7.67 -0.31
C ASN A 33 12.12 -6.68 -1.44
N PRO A 34 10.98 -6.81 -2.15
CA PRO A 34 10.53 -5.76 -3.03
C PRO A 34 10.10 -4.53 -2.21
N PHE A 35 10.23 -3.35 -2.80
CA PHE A 35 9.57 -2.15 -2.31
C PHE A 35 8.26 -1.96 -3.07
N LEU A 36 7.13 -1.95 -2.35
CA LEU A 36 5.79 -1.87 -2.92
C LEU A 36 4.98 -0.80 -2.18
N VAL A 37 4.36 0.11 -2.91
CA VAL A 37 3.52 1.17 -2.35
C VAL A 37 2.37 1.47 -3.30
N VAL A 38 1.17 1.64 -2.74
CA VAL A 38 0.02 2.19 -3.46
C VAL A 38 -0.03 3.66 -3.16
N TRP A 39 0.54 4.46 -4.06
CA TRP A 39 0.54 5.92 -3.94
C TRP A 39 -0.64 6.51 -4.71
N ILE A 40 -1.48 7.28 -4.01
CA ILE A 40 -2.54 8.07 -4.61
C ILE A 40 -2.35 9.53 -4.23
N SER A 41 -2.72 10.43 -5.15
CA SER A 41 -2.70 11.87 -4.91
C SER A 41 -3.93 12.29 -4.09
N ASP A 42 -4.14 11.67 -2.94
CA ASP A 42 -5.16 12.11 -1.98
C ASP A 42 -4.55 12.98 -0.87
N TYR A 43 -5.41 13.58 -0.08
CA TYR A 43 -5.03 14.57 0.93
C TYR A 43 -4.60 13.93 2.27
N ASP A 44 -5.01 12.69 2.56
CA ASP A 44 -4.79 12.06 3.88
C ASP A 44 -3.66 11.02 3.88
N HIS A 45 -3.18 10.60 2.70
CA HIS A 45 -2.09 9.63 2.52
C HIS A 45 -2.30 8.29 3.26
N LYS A 46 -3.51 7.99 3.71
CA LYS A 46 -3.79 6.85 4.59
C LYS A 46 -3.52 5.53 3.88
N ILE A 47 -3.98 5.38 2.64
CA ILE A 47 -3.70 4.16 1.87
C ILE A 47 -2.21 4.04 1.53
N THR A 48 -1.52 5.17 1.34
CA THR A 48 -0.09 5.16 1.07
C THR A 48 0.63 4.58 2.28
N ASN A 49 0.38 5.13 3.47
CA ASN A 49 0.95 4.63 4.72
C ASN A 49 0.57 3.17 5.00
N GLU A 50 -0.71 2.81 4.84
CA GLU A 50 -1.18 1.44 5.05
C GLU A 50 -0.50 0.45 4.10
N SER A 51 -0.38 0.79 2.81
CA SER A 51 0.28 -0.07 1.82
C SER A 51 1.77 -0.22 2.12
N VAL A 52 2.45 0.83 2.61
CA VAL A 52 3.86 0.73 3.03
C VAL A 52 4.02 -0.24 4.19
N HIS A 53 3.12 -0.19 5.18
CA HIS A 53 3.16 -1.10 6.33
C HIS A 53 2.84 -2.55 5.96
N ARG A 54 1.92 -2.76 5.03
CA ARG A 54 1.41 -4.10 4.68
C ARG A 54 2.28 -4.82 3.65
N LEU A 55 2.83 -4.09 2.69
CA LEU A 55 3.48 -4.68 1.51
C LEU A 55 5.01 -4.77 1.64
N ASN A 56 5.59 -4.26 2.72
CA ASN A 56 7.04 -4.19 2.90
C ASN A 56 7.48 -4.82 4.22
N SER A 57 8.76 -5.19 4.28
CA SER A 57 9.38 -5.59 5.54
C SER A 57 9.46 -4.42 6.53
N GLN A 58 9.50 -4.71 7.83
CA GLN A 58 9.63 -3.68 8.88
C GLN A 58 10.80 -2.71 8.66
N ALA A 59 11.95 -3.20 8.16
CA ALA A 59 13.10 -2.36 7.86
C ALA A 59 12.79 -1.36 6.73
N VAL A 60 12.22 -1.85 5.63
CA VAL A 60 11.84 -1.01 4.48
C VAL A 60 10.75 -0.01 4.87
N THR A 61 9.76 -0.43 5.64
CA THR A 61 8.73 0.45 6.20
C THR A 61 9.34 1.55 7.07
N HIS A 62 10.24 1.20 7.99
CA HIS A 62 10.90 2.17 8.86
C HIS A 62 11.68 3.20 8.06
N ASP A 63 12.49 2.76 7.11
CA ASP A 63 13.34 3.65 6.31
C ASP A 63 12.50 4.61 5.45
N PHE A 64 11.43 4.11 4.83
CA PHE A 64 10.52 4.95 4.05
C PHE A 64 9.80 5.98 4.92
N MET A 65 9.26 5.57 6.07
CA MET A 65 8.52 6.48 6.96
C MET A 65 9.44 7.52 7.61
N ALA A 66 10.72 7.22 7.81
CA ALA A 66 11.70 8.19 8.30
C ALA A 66 12.01 9.29 7.28
N GLU A 67 11.90 8.99 5.99
CA GLU A 67 12.21 9.93 4.90
C GLU A 67 10.98 10.71 4.40
N PHE A 68 9.82 10.06 4.35
CA PHE A 68 8.62 10.59 3.68
C PHE A 68 7.36 10.66 4.56
N GLY A 69 7.43 10.23 5.82
CA GLY A 69 6.30 10.14 6.76
C GLY A 69 6.06 11.39 7.60
#